data_AF-A0A522M336-F1
#
_entry.id   AF-A0A522M336-F1
#
_cell.length_a   1.000
_cell.length_b   1.000
_cell.length_c   1.000
_cell.angle_alpha   90.00
_cell.angle_beta   90.00
_cell.angle_gamma   90.00
#
_symmetry.space_group_name_H-M   'P 1'
#
loop_
_entity.id
_entity.type
_entity.pdbx_description
1 polymer ?
#
loop_
_entity_poly.entity_id
_entity_poly.type
_entity_poly.pdbx_seq_one_letter_code
_entity_poly.pdbx_strand_id
1 'polypeptide(L)'
;MALTVAAAVVFLAFALHYVPFDAPSYLAWVGIAAALAGLVSLARPLRFLGVRTRWHALAVALGGVGLAVAAVLWPARVTRPAQAHGRIDRFLAEYQFVEYHEARVRAPVEAVVAAVRQVSLADMPAAVLLMRIRAAAGGRFRGSPPDPRPLLDTMLGPGSGFLALDLSDPSELVLGMVGFVHKPRPPVTTPEQFVAFTAPDGIRVAFNLRVVDEGGGVVRVSTETRSLANDDAAQRTFARYWRIIYPGSAIIRRVWLDAIVARAARGTDAS
;
A
#
# COMPACT_ATOMS: atom_id res chain seq x y z
N MET A 1 9.28 30.43 -4.23
CA MET A 1 10.46 29.52 -4.27
C MET A 1 10.71 28.84 -2.93
N ALA A 2 10.86 29.59 -1.82
CA ALA A 2 10.84 29.01 -0.47
C ALA A 2 9.57 28.20 -0.21
N LEU A 3 8.41 28.69 -0.67
CA LEU A 3 7.13 27.98 -0.57
C LEU A 3 7.08 26.63 -1.28
N THR A 4 7.74 26.48 -2.43
CA THR A 4 7.66 25.26 -3.26
C THR A 4 8.59 24.17 -2.73
N VAL A 5 9.79 24.57 -2.29
CA VAL A 5 10.72 23.66 -1.60
C VAL A 5 10.19 23.31 -0.21
N ALA A 6 9.63 24.27 0.52
CA ALA A 6 8.94 24.00 1.78
C ALA A 6 7.72 23.10 1.57
N ALA A 7 6.91 23.31 0.52
CA ALA A 7 5.80 22.42 0.21
C ALA A 7 6.25 21.00 -0.17
N ALA A 8 7.36 20.86 -0.92
CA ALA A 8 7.92 19.54 -1.24
C ALA A 8 8.53 18.84 -0.02
N VAL A 9 9.21 19.59 0.86
CA VAL A 9 9.77 19.07 2.13
C VAL A 9 8.66 18.75 3.12
N VAL A 10 7.62 19.57 3.22
CA VAL A 10 6.42 19.32 4.03
C VAL A 10 5.64 18.15 3.46
N PHE A 11 5.50 18.03 2.15
CA PHE A 11 4.86 16.88 1.49
C PHE A 11 5.68 15.60 1.69
N LEU A 12 7.01 15.67 1.61
CA LEU A 12 7.89 14.54 1.85
C LEU A 12 7.92 14.14 3.33
N ALA A 13 7.94 15.12 4.25
CA ALA A 13 7.86 14.90 5.68
C ALA A 13 6.47 14.37 6.09
N PHE A 14 5.40 14.88 5.49
CA PHE A 14 4.04 14.35 5.60
C PHE A 14 4.00 12.92 5.08
N ALA A 15 4.46 12.67 3.85
CA ALA A 15 4.53 11.33 3.29
C ALA A 15 5.35 10.39 4.18
N LEU A 16 6.52 10.80 4.69
CA LEU A 16 7.34 10.01 5.61
C LEU A 16 6.72 9.83 7.00
N HIS A 17 5.87 10.76 7.45
CA HIS A 17 5.13 10.65 8.71
C HIS A 17 3.99 9.63 8.60
N TYR A 18 3.36 9.55 7.43
CA TYR A 18 2.20 8.68 7.19
C TYR A 18 2.54 7.34 6.53
N VAL A 19 3.62 7.26 5.75
CA VAL A 19 4.05 6.06 5.02
C VAL A 19 5.25 5.44 5.75
N PRO A 20 5.14 4.18 6.23
CA PRO A 20 6.27 3.49 6.82
C PRO A 20 7.46 3.46 5.86
N PHE A 21 8.66 3.45 6.39
CA PHE A 21 9.85 3.58 5.56
C PHE A 21 10.21 2.26 4.86
N ASP A 22 10.06 2.23 3.53
CA ASP A 22 10.62 1.18 2.65
C ASP A 22 11.81 1.75 1.88
N ALA A 23 13.03 1.56 2.39
CA ALA A 23 14.24 2.17 1.82
C ALA A 23 14.35 2.01 0.29
N PRO A 24 14.12 0.83 -0.31
CA PRO A 24 14.18 0.68 -1.76
C PRO A 24 13.12 1.50 -2.51
N SER A 25 11.88 1.58 -2.01
CA SER A 25 10.84 2.43 -2.62
C SER A 25 11.21 3.92 -2.54
N TYR A 26 11.66 4.39 -1.39
CA TYR A 26 12.05 5.79 -1.21
C TYR A 26 13.24 6.18 -2.08
N LEU A 27 14.27 5.34 -2.15
CA LEU A 27 15.42 5.58 -3.03
C LEU A 27 15.02 5.56 -4.51
N ALA A 28 14.08 4.70 -4.90
CA ALA A 28 13.55 4.70 -6.27
C ALA A 28 12.89 6.04 -6.61
N TRP A 29 12.02 6.56 -5.74
CA TRP A 29 11.34 7.84 -5.95
C TRP A 29 12.28 9.04 -5.89
N VAL A 30 13.27 9.03 -4.99
CA VAL A 30 14.33 10.06 -4.97
C VAL A 30 15.13 10.05 -6.27
N GLY A 31 15.52 8.87 -6.77
CA GLY A 31 16.22 8.73 -8.04
C GLY A 31 15.38 9.23 -9.23
N ILE A 32 14.09 8.88 -9.28
CA ILE A 32 13.16 9.38 -10.31
C ILE A 32 13.04 10.91 -10.26
N ALA A 33 12.86 11.48 -9.07
CA ALA A 33 12.74 12.93 -8.90
C ALA A 33 14.03 13.65 -9.32
N ALA A 34 15.20 13.13 -8.95
CA ALA A 34 16.50 13.65 -9.37
C ALA A 34 16.67 13.55 -10.90
N ALA A 35 16.31 12.42 -11.50
CA ALA A 35 16.37 12.22 -12.94
C ALA A 35 15.54 13.28 -13.70
N LEU A 36 14.28 13.47 -13.26
CA LEU A 36 13.38 14.47 -13.84
C LEU A 36 13.90 15.90 -13.64
N ALA A 37 14.39 16.25 -12.45
CA ALA A 37 14.97 17.56 -12.18
C ALA A 37 16.21 17.83 -13.05
N GLY A 38 17.06 16.82 -13.26
CA GLY A 38 18.20 16.87 -14.17
C GLY A 38 17.78 17.10 -15.63
N LEU A 39 16.79 16.34 -16.12
CA LEU A 39 16.25 16.48 -17.47
C LEU A 39 15.63 17.87 -17.71
N VAL A 40 14.84 18.38 -16.77
CA VAL A 40 14.30 19.75 -16.84
C VAL A 40 15.44 20.77 -16.85
N SER A 41 16.48 20.55 -16.05
CA SER A 41 17.65 21.45 -15.97
C SER A 41 18.50 21.48 -17.24
N LEU A 42 18.45 20.44 -18.09
CA LEU A 42 19.10 20.45 -19.41
C LEU A 42 18.44 21.46 -20.35
N ALA A 43 17.11 21.54 -20.33
CA ALA A 43 16.34 22.48 -21.13
C ALA A 43 16.37 23.89 -20.53
N ARG A 44 16.19 24.01 -19.21
CA ARG A 44 16.19 25.28 -18.46
C ARG A 44 16.94 25.12 -17.14
N PRO A 45 18.15 25.67 -16.99
CA PRO A 45 18.96 25.49 -15.77
C PRO A 45 18.19 25.90 -14.51
N LEU A 46 17.88 24.93 -13.64
CA LEU A 46 17.23 25.16 -12.36
C LEU A 46 18.28 25.65 -11.35
N ARG A 47 18.72 26.90 -11.51
CA ARG A 47 19.79 27.50 -10.70
C ARG A 47 19.52 27.47 -9.20
N PHE A 48 18.26 27.40 -8.79
CA PHE A 48 17.85 27.27 -7.39
C PHE A 48 18.11 25.88 -6.79
N LEU A 49 18.23 24.84 -7.61
CA LEU A 49 18.64 23.49 -7.20
C LEU A 49 20.17 23.33 -7.23
N GLY A 50 20.93 24.42 -7.41
CA GLY A 50 22.38 24.37 -7.58
C GLY A 50 22.84 23.86 -8.95
N VAL A 51 21.92 23.47 -9.84
CA VAL A 51 22.24 22.97 -11.19
C VAL A 51 22.51 24.14 -12.14
N ARG A 52 23.77 24.56 -12.22
CA ARG A 52 24.19 25.77 -12.95
C ARG A 52 24.63 25.55 -14.39
N THR A 53 25.06 24.34 -14.74
CA THR A 53 25.54 24.02 -16.09
C THR A 53 24.83 22.78 -16.64
N ARG A 54 24.82 22.64 -17.97
CA ARG A 54 24.27 21.45 -18.64
C ARG A 54 24.97 20.16 -18.23
N TRP A 55 26.26 20.23 -17.89
CA TRP A 55 27.01 19.08 -17.40
C TRP A 55 26.55 18.63 -16.01
N HIS A 56 26.32 19.58 -15.08
CA HIS A 56 25.71 19.27 -13.79
C HIS A 56 24.30 18.70 -13.96
N ALA A 57 23.50 19.24 -14.90
CA ALA A 57 22.17 18.73 -15.20
C ALA A 57 22.19 17.30 -15.71
N LEU A 58 23.13 16.98 -16.61
CA LEU A 58 23.34 15.62 -17.11
C LEU A 58 23.79 14.66 -15.99
N ALA A 59 24.74 15.09 -15.16
CA ALA A 59 25.23 14.29 -14.03
C ALA A 59 24.09 13.98 -13.04
N VAL A 60 23.25 14.97 -12.71
CA VAL A 60 22.06 14.77 -11.87
C VAL A 60 21.06 13.82 -12.53
N ALA A 61 20.83 13.97 -13.84
CA ALA A 61 19.92 13.09 -14.57
C ALA A 61 20.39 11.63 -14.54
N LEU A 62 21.65 11.38 -14.91
CA LEU A 62 22.23 10.04 -14.96
C LEU A 62 22.38 9.42 -13.57
N GLY A 63 22.79 10.21 -12.57
CA GLY A 63 22.87 9.76 -11.18
C GLY A 63 21.50 9.39 -10.62
N GLY A 64 20.47 10.19 -10.92
CA GLY A 64 19.08 9.89 -10.56
C GLY A 64 18.58 8.59 -11.19
N VAL A 65 18.84 8.37 -12.49
CA VAL A 65 18.51 7.12 -13.18
C VAL A 65 19.25 5.94 -12.55
N GLY A 66 20.56 6.07 -12.30
CA GLY A 66 21.35 5.03 -11.66
C GLY A 66 20.82 4.64 -10.28
N LEU A 67 20.49 5.63 -9.44
CA LEU A 67 19.89 5.41 -8.13
C LEU A 67 18.53 4.72 -8.23
N ALA A 68 17.66 5.18 -9.14
CA ALA A 68 16.35 4.60 -9.34
C ALA A 68 16.44 3.14 -9.79
N VAL A 69 17.32 2.84 -10.77
CA VAL A 69 17.55 1.48 -11.27
C VAL A 69 18.11 0.59 -10.17
N ALA A 70 19.13 1.03 -9.44
CA ALA A 70 19.72 0.26 -8.34
C ALA A 70 18.68 -0.06 -7.25
N ALA A 71 17.85 0.92 -6.88
CA ALA A 71 16.81 0.74 -5.87
C ALA A 71 15.69 -0.20 -6.36
N VAL A 72 15.22 -0.02 -7.60
CA VAL A 72 14.18 -0.85 -8.24
C VAL A 72 14.65 -2.29 -8.44
N LEU A 73 15.94 -2.52 -8.67
CA LEU A 73 16.55 -3.84 -8.83
C LEU A 73 17.06 -4.46 -7.52
N TRP A 74 16.96 -3.74 -6.39
CA TRP A 74 17.42 -4.26 -5.10
C TRP A 74 16.74 -5.60 -4.76
N PRO A 75 17.45 -6.60 -4.21
CA PRO A 75 16.83 -7.88 -3.87
C PRO A 75 15.84 -7.73 -2.69
N ALA A 76 14.73 -8.47 -2.72
CA ALA A 76 13.72 -8.47 -1.66
C ALA A 76 13.83 -9.77 -0.84
N ARG A 77 14.43 -9.73 0.35
CA ARG A 77 14.70 -10.95 1.11
C ARG A 77 13.41 -11.53 1.71
N VAL A 78 13.35 -12.86 1.79
CA VAL A 78 12.30 -13.54 2.55
C VAL A 78 12.49 -13.21 4.03
N THR A 79 11.42 -12.77 4.66
CA THR A 79 11.30 -12.52 6.09
C THR A 79 10.49 -13.64 6.71
N ARG A 80 10.99 -14.16 7.83
CA ARG A 80 10.30 -15.15 8.67
C ARG A 80 10.18 -14.54 10.06
N PRO A 81 8.98 -14.13 10.49
CA PRO A 81 8.81 -13.60 11.84
C PRO A 81 9.10 -14.69 12.87
N ALA A 82 9.78 -14.33 13.96
CA ALA A 82 10.16 -15.28 15.02
C ALA A 82 8.96 -15.81 15.82
N GLN A 83 7.83 -15.10 15.77
CA GLN A 83 6.58 -15.46 16.44
C GLN A 83 5.39 -15.21 15.52
N ALA A 84 4.29 -15.92 15.75
CA ALA A 84 3.01 -15.60 15.12
C ALA A 84 2.47 -14.29 15.72
N HIS A 85 2.19 -13.32 14.85
CA HIS A 85 1.65 -12.00 15.17
C HIS A 85 0.20 -11.80 14.72
N GLY A 86 -0.50 -12.82 14.21
CA GLY A 86 -1.93 -12.77 13.89
C GLY A 86 -2.45 -14.00 13.15
N ARG A 87 -3.74 -14.02 12.84
CA ARG A 87 -4.36 -15.11 12.03
C ARG A 87 -3.81 -15.14 10.61
N ILE A 88 -3.29 -14.02 10.10
CA ILE A 88 -2.60 -13.94 8.80
C ILE A 88 -1.41 -14.92 8.67
N ASP A 89 -0.75 -15.27 9.78
CA ASP A 89 0.37 -16.22 9.77
C ASP A 89 -0.04 -17.62 9.31
N ARG A 90 -1.31 -18.02 9.52
CA ARG A 90 -1.83 -19.31 9.05
C ARG A 90 -1.83 -19.41 7.52
N PHE A 91 -1.88 -18.28 6.83
CA PHE A 91 -1.99 -18.22 5.37
C PHE A 91 -0.72 -17.75 4.70
N LEU A 92 0.06 -16.87 5.35
CA LEU A 92 1.28 -16.31 4.78
C LEU A 92 2.30 -15.92 5.87
N ALA A 93 2.85 -16.93 6.56
CA ALA A 93 3.89 -16.75 7.58
C ALA A 93 5.21 -16.20 7.00
N GLU A 94 5.61 -16.67 5.82
CA GLU A 94 6.79 -16.17 5.11
C GLU A 94 6.39 -15.15 4.06
N TYR A 95 7.13 -14.04 3.98
CA TYR A 95 6.84 -12.97 3.03
C TYR A 95 8.10 -12.21 2.65
N GLN A 96 8.12 -11.63 1.45
CA GLN A 96 9.23 -10.80 0.96
C GLN A 96 8.91 -9.31 1.05
N PHE A 97 7.61 -8.98 1.10
CA PHE A 97 7.09 -7.63 1.12
C PHE A 97 6.06 -7.53 2.22
N VAL A 98 6.14 -6.48 3.02
CA VAL A 98 5.22 -6.21 4.11
C VAL A 98 4.88 -4.73 4.17
N GLU A 99 3.61 -4.45 4.41
CA GLU A 99 3.10 -3.11 4.63
C GLU A 99 2.22 -3.18 5.88
N TYR A 100 2.67 -2.54 6.97
CA TYR A 100 1.99 -2.52 8.26
C TYR A 100 1.66 -1.10 8.69
N HIS A 101 0.50 -0.97 9.31
CA HIS A 101 -0.23 0.27 9.42
C HIS A 101 -1.22 0.18 10.58
N GLU A 102 -1.18 1.09 11.53
CA GLU A 102 -2.14 1.14 12.65
C GLU A 102 -2.67 2.54 12.94
N ALA A 103 -3.77 2.59 13.67
CA ALA A 103 -4.38 3.77 14.27
C ALA A 103 -5.03 3.38 15.61
N ARG A 104 -5.26 4.37 16.48
CA ARG A 104 -5.92 4.20 17.79
C ARG A 104 -7.13 5.13 17.88
N VAL A 105 -8.18 4.67 18.54
CA VAL A 105 -9.40 5.44 18.81
C VAL A 105 -9.91 5.14 20.21
N ARG A 106 -10.51 6.15 20.86
CA ARG A 106 -11.27 5.95 22.08
C ARG A 106 -12.72 5.70 21.74
N ALA A 107 -13.14 4.44 21.72
CA ALA A 107 -14.49 3.99 21.42
C ALA A 107 -14.67 2.55 21.92
N PRO A 108 -15.91 2.07 22.16
CA PRO A 108 -16.18 0.66 22.39
C PRO A 108 -15.63 -0.22 21.26
N VAL A 109 -15.06 -1.37 21.59
CA VAL A 109 -14.45 -2.28 20.62
C VAL A 109 -15.44 -2.75 19.57
N GLU A 110 -16.71 -2.90 19.94
CA GLU A 110 -17.82 -3.27 19.07
C GLU A 110 -18.07 -2.20 17.98
N ALA A 111 -17.95 -0.92 18.34
CA ALA A 111 -18.10 0.18 17.39
C ALA A 111 -16.95 0.19 16.37
N VAL A 112 -15.73 -0.12 16.80
CA VAL A 112 -14.56 -0.23 15.91
C VAL A 112 -14.69 -1.44 14.97
N VAL A 113 -15.09 -2.59 15.49
CA VAL A 113 -15.38 -3.80 14.69
C VAL A 113 -16.47 -3.54 13.66
N ALA A 114 -17.55 -2.85 14.03
CA ALA A 114 -18.60 -2.45 13.10
C ALA A 114 -18.09 -1.47 12.04
N ALA A 115 -17.27 -0.49 12.44
CA ALA A 115 -16.69 0.48 11.52
C ALA A 115 -15.79 -0.17 10.47
N VAL A 116 -14.94 -1.13 10.86
CA VAL A 116 -14.11 -1.94 9.95
C VAL A 116 -14.94 -2.55 8.83
N ARG A 117 -16.14 -3.05 9.15
CA ARG A 117 -17.04 -3.71 8.18
C ARG A 117 -17.85 -2.76 7.32
N GLN A 118 -18.03 -1.51 7.73
CA GLN A 118 -18.99 -0.59 7.11
C GLN A 118 -18.34 0.56 6.33
N VAL A 119 -17.04 0.82 6.52
CA VAL A 119 -16.34 1.86 5.75
C VAL A 119 -16.39 1.54 4.26
N SER A 120 -16.74 2.54 3.46
CA SER A 120 -16.90 2.49 2.00
C SER A 120 -15.84 3.34 1.29
N LEU A 121 -15.76 3.25 -0.04
CA LEU A 121 -14.90 4.18 -0.82
C LEU A 121 -15.41 5.62 -0.78
N ALA A 122 -16.71 5.83 -0.52
CA ALA A 122 -17.28 7.17 -0.37
C ALA A 122 -16.75 7.89 0.87
N ASP A 123 -16.34 7.15 1.91
CA ASP A 123 -15.71 7.69 3.12
C ASP A 123 -14.24 8.11 2.89
N MET A 124 -13.66 7.80 1.71
CA MET A 124 -12.23 7.96 1.43
C MET A 124 -11.92 8.73 0.12
N PRO A 125 -12.26 10.04 0.01
CA PRO A 125 -12.05 10.81 -1.22
C PRO A 125 -10.59 10.84 -1.70
N ALA A 126 -9.64 10.90 -0.77
CA ALA A 126 -8.20 10.87 -1.09
C ALA A 126 -7.78 9.52 -1.69
N ALA A 127 -8.32 8.40 -1.20
CA ALA A 127 -8.04 7.09 -1.76
C ALA A 127 -8.62 6.96 -3.17
N VAL A 128 -9.84 7.46 -3.40
CA VAL A 128 -10.47 7.48 -4.72
C VAL A 128 -9.63 8.28 -5.72
N LEU A 129 -9.11 9.44 -5.33
CA LEU A 129 -8.24 10.25 -6.19
C LEU A 129 -6.98 9.49 -6.59
N LEU A 130 -6.29 8.86 -5.64
CA LEU A 130 -5.09 8.06 -5.92
C LEU A 130 -5.39 6.87 -6.84
N MET A 131 -6.51 6.18 -6.61
CA MET A 131 -6.95 5.08 -7.47
C MET A 131 -7.25 5.57 -8.90
N ARG A 132 -7.86 6.74 -9.06
CA ARG A 132 -8.11 7.36 -10.38
C ARG A 132 -6.81 7.76 -11.09
N ILE A 133 -5.85 8.36 -10.39
CA ILE A 133 -4.52 8.70 -10.94
C ILE A 133 -3.84 7.42 -11.46
N ARG A 134 -3.84 6.35 -10.64
CA ARG A 134 -3.28 5.06 -11.02
C ARG A 134 -3.99 4.47 -12.25
N ALA A 135 -5.33 4.53 -12.29
CA ALA A 135 -6.12 4.00 -13.38
C ALA A 135 -5.86 4.77 -14.69
N ALA A 136 -5.75 6.10 -14.63
CA ALA A 136 -5.37 6.95 -15.75
C ALA A 136 -3.97 6.64 -16.28
N ALA A 137 -2.98 6.47 -15.39
CA ALA A 137 -1.61 6.08 -15.75
C ALA A 137 -1.56 4.70 -16.45
N GLY A 138 -2.52 3.82 -16.15
CA GLY A 138 -2.70 2.52 -16.82
C GLY A 138 -3.63 2.54 -18.03
N GLY A 139 -4.01 3.71 -18.55
CA GLY A 139 -4.88 3.86 -19.73
C GLY A 139 -6.35 3.49 -19.48
N ARG A 140 -6.79 3.42 -18.23
CA ARG A 140 -8.15 3.03 -17.83
C ARG A 140 -8.77 4.13 -16.97
N PHE A 141 -9.39 5.14 -17.58
CA PHE A 141 -10.12 6.15 -16.82
C PHE A 141 -11.58 5.73 -16.63
N ARG A 142 -12.08 5.74 -15.39
CA ARG A 142 -13.49 5.52 -15.08
C ARG A 142 -14.03 6.75 -14.34
N GLY A 143 -15.04 7.40 -14.92
CA GLY A 143 -15.70 8.58 -14.37
C GLY A 143 -16.78 8.27 -13.33
N SER A 144 -17.01 7.01 -12.98
CA SER A 144 -18.07 6.63 -12.04
C SER A 144 -17.80 7.19 -10.63
N PRO A 145 -18.86 7.58 -9.89
CA PRO A 145 -18.75 7.95 -8.49
C PRO A 145 -18.23 6.78 -7.64
N PRO A 146 -17.66 7.06 -6.45
CA PRO A 146 -17.21 6.02 -5.52
C PRO A 146 -18.38 5.10 -5.15
N ASP A 147 -18.11 3.80 -5.04
CA ASP A 147 -19.09 2.82 -4.60
C ASP A 147 -19.48 3.10 -3.13
N PRO A 148 -20.78 3.32 -2.83
CA PRO A 148 -21.23 3.56 -1.46
C PRO A 148 -21.30 2.27 -0.62
N ARG A 149 -21.17 1.09 -1.24
CA ARG A 149 -21.15 -0.18 -0.52
C ARG A 149 -19.87 -0.29 0.33
N PRO A 150 -19.91 -1.06 1.43
CA PRO A 150 -18.72 -1.30 2.22
C PRO A 150 -17.57 -1.85 1.37
N LEU A 151 -16.37 -1.33 1.62
CA LEU A 151 -15.20 -1.66 0.81
C LEU A 151 -14.91 -3.17 0.84
N LEU A 152 -15.08 -3.82 2.00
CA LEU A 152 -14.88 -5.26 2.12
C LEU A 152 -15.87 -6.07 1.26
N ASP A 153 -17.12 -5.62 1.13
CA ASP A 153 -18.12 -6.27 0.29
C ASP A 153 -17.76 -6.13 -1.19
N THR A 154 -17.31 -4.94 -1.60
CA THR A 154 -16.82 -4.70 -2.96
C THR A 154 -15.55 -5.49 -3.25
N MET A 155 -14.67 -5.67 -2.26
CA MET A 155 -13.48 -6.52 -2.38
C MET A 155 -13.85 -8.01 -2.47
N LEU A 156 -14.83 -8.50 -1.74
CA LEU A 156 -15.26 -9.90 -1.82
C LEU A 156 -16.25 -10.15 -2.99
N GLY A 157 -16.65 -9.10 -3.70
CA GLY A 157 -17.56 -9.18 -4.82
C GLY A 157 -16.97 -9.89 -6.05
N PRO A 158 -17.82 -10.41 -6.96
CA PRO A 158 -17.37 -11.11 -8.16
C PRO A 158 -16.40 -10.29 -9.02
N GLY A 159 -15.30 -10.92 -9.45
CA GLY A 159 -14.32 -10.32 -10.38
C GLY A 159 -13.27 -9.41 -9.74
N SER A 160 -13.34 -9.14 -8.44
CA SER A 160 -12.33 -8.33 -7.71
C SER A 160 -10.94 -9.00 -7.75
N GLY A 161 -10.90 -10.32 -7.60
CA GLY A 161 -9.70 -11.13 -7.43
C GLY A 161 -9.29 -11.35 -5.97
N PHE A 162 -10.03 -10.82 -5.00
CA PHE A 162 -9.84 -11.14 -3.58
C PHE A 162 -10.69 -12.35 -3.19
N LEU A 163 -10.20 -13.11 -2.22
CA LEU A 163 -10.94 -14.17 -1.55
C LEU A 163 -10.90 -13.98 -0.03
N ALA A 164 -11.93 -14.45 0.65
CA ALA A 164 -11.95 -14.54 2.11
C ALA A 164 -11.06 -15.70 2.57
N LEU A 165 -10.05 -15.43 3.39
CA LEU A 165 -9.19 -16.47 3.97
C LEU A 165 -9.70 -16.88 5.36
N ASP A 166 -10.02 -15.90 6.20
CA ASP A 166 -10.60 -16.12 7.52
C ASP A 166 -11.46 -14.92 7.92
N LEU A 167 -12.76 -15.15 8.10
CA LEU A 167 -13.72 -14.16 8.59
C LEU A 167 -14.42 -14.62 9.88
N SER A 168 -13.92 -15.73 10.48
CA SER A 168 -14.54 -16.35 11.66
C SER A 168 -14.36 -15.52 12.93
N ASP A 169 -13.37 -14.64 12.95
CA ASP A 169 -13.11 -13.71 14.05
C ASP A 169 -13.53 -12.30 13.64
N PRO A 170 -14.50 -11.69 14.33
CA PRO A 170 -14.90 -10.32 14.02
C PRO A 170 -13.79 -9.29 14.31
N SER A 171 -12.82 -9.63 15.15
CA SER A 171 -11.70 -8.75 15.52
C SER A 171 -10.49 -8.93 14.61
N GLU A 172 -10.43 -9.96 13.77
CA GLU A 172 -9.37 -10.11 12.78
C GLU A 172 -9.90 -10.76 11.49
N LEU A 173 -10.04 -9.94 10.44
CA LEU A 173 -10.43 -10.38 9.10
C LEU A 173 -9.17 -10.61 8.27
N VAL A 174 -9.08 -11.74 7.57
CA VAL A 174 -7.97 -12.07 6.67
C VAL A 174 -8.51 -12.33 5.27
N LEU A 175 -7.95 -11.63 4.29
CA LEU A 175 -8.28 -11.76 2.87
C LEU A 175 -7.02 -12.07 2.06
N GLY A 176 -7.21 -12.76 0.94
CA GLY A 176 -6.15 -13.23 0.06
C GLY A 176 -6.37 -12.81 -1.39
N MET A 177 -5.29 -12.81 -2.16
CA MET A 177 -5.30 -12.66 -3.61
C MET A 177 -4.13 -13.45 -4.19
N VAL A 178 -4.35 -14.08 -5.34
CA VAL A 178 -3.28 -14.76 -6.11
C VAL A 178 -3.16 -14.17 -7.52
N GLY A 179 -2.04 -14.45 -8.18
CA GLY A 179 -1.92 -14.27 -9.62
C GLY A 179 -1.82 -12.80 -10.04
N PHE A 180 -1.05 -12.01 -9.30
CA PHE A 180 -0.80 -10.60 -9.63
C PHE A 180 -0.17 -10.42 -11.03
N VAL A 181 0.60 -11.42 -11.49
CA VAL A 181 1.29 -11.41 -12.79
C VAL A 181 0.71 -12.38 -13.82
N HIS A 182 -0.26 -13.21 -13.44
CA HIS A 182 -0.91 -14.17 -14.34
C HIS A 182 -2.08 -13.54 -15.11
N LYS A 183 -2.17 -13.85 -16.41
CA LYS A 183 -3.36 -13.60 -17.23
C LYS A 183 -3.65 -14.84 -18.10
N PRO A 184 -4.82 -15.49 -17.97
CA PRO A 184 -5.90 -15.20 -17.01
C PRO A 184 -5.49 -15.47 -15.55
N ARG A 185 -6.25 -14.93 -14.59
CA ARG A 185 -6.00 -15.18 -13.16
C ARG A 185 -6.17 -16.67 -12.85
N PRO A 186 -5.36 -17.25 -11.97
CA PRO A 186 -5.53 -18.61 -11.51
C PRO A 186 -6.90 -18.79 -10.83
N PRO A 187 -7.58 -19.94 -10.99
CA PRO A 187 -8.89 -20.20 -10.41
C PRO A 187 -8.77 -20.61 -8.93
N VAL A 188 -8.13 -19.77 -8.10
CA VAL A 188 -8.03 -19.98 -6.65
C VAL A 188 -9.22 -19.31 -5.98
N THR A 189 -10.07 -20.11 -5.34
CA THR A 189 -11.33 -19.66 -4.72
C THR A 189 -11.47 -20.05 -3.26
N THR A 190 -10.61 -20.94 -2.72
CA THR A 190 -10.66 -21.36 -1.31
C THR A 190 -9.37 -21.02 -0.55
N PRO A 191 -9.42 -20.92 0.79
CA PRO A 191 -8.23 -20.73 1.61
C PRO A 191 -7.19 -21.84 1.45
N GLU A 192 -7.62 -23.09 1.31
CA GLU A 192 -6.73 -24.25 1.12
C GLU A 192 -6.00 -24.15 -0.22
N GLN A 193 -6.71 -23.76 -1.27
CA GLN A 193 -6.11 -23.52 -2.58
C GLN A 193 -5.11 -22.35 -2.54
N PHE A 194 -5.38 -21.29 -1.77
CA PHE A 194 -4.45 -20.19 -1.57
C PHE A 194 -3.15 -20.66 -0.89
N VAL A 195 -3.25 -21.48 0.16
CA VAL A 195 -2.09 -22.04 0.86
C VAL A 195 -1.31 -23.00 -0.04
N ALA A 196 -1.99 -23.80 -0.85
CA ALA A 196 -1.37 -24.74 -1.78
C ALA A 196 -0.83 -24.09 -3.07
N PHE A 197 -1.13 -22.80 -3.33
CA PHE A 197 -0.75 -22.16 -4.60
C PHE A 197 0.75 -21.91 -4.69
N THR A 198 1.44 -22.74 -5.48
CA THR A 198 2.89 -22.67 -5.74
C THR A 198 3.22 -22.64 -7.23
N ALA A 199 2.26 -22.27 -8.08
CA ALA A 199 2.48 -22.21 -9.53
C ALA A 199 3.64 -21.25 -9.88
N PRO A 200 4.47 -21.58 -10.89
CA PRO A 200 5.52 -20.69 -11.39
C PRO A 200 4.97 -19.32 -11.80
N ASP A 201 5.84 -18.33 -11.67
CA ASP A 201 5.55 -16.91 -11.77
C ASP A 201 4.51 -16.42 -10.74
N GLY A 202 4.14 -17.23 -9.74
CA GLY A 202 3.05 -16.92 -8.80
C GLY A 202 3.41 -15.90 -7.74
N ILE A 203 2.45 -15.02 -7.42
CA ILE A 203 2.46 -14.19 -6.21
C ILE A 203 1.21 -14.52 -5.39
N ARG A 204 1.41 -14.71 -4.08
CA ARG A 204 0.36 -14.71 -3.07
C ARG A 204 0.44 -13.41 -2.28
N VAL A 205 -0.71 -12.79 -2.09
CA VAL A 205 -0.89 -11.60 -1.24
C VAL A 205 -1.93 -11.93 -0.20
N ALA A 206 -1.57 -11.79 1.08
CA ALA A 206 -2.52 -11.84 2.18
C ALA A 206 -2.57 -10.47 2.84
N PHE A 207 -3.74 -10.04 3.29
CA PHE A 207 -3.82 -8.89 4.19
C PHE A 207 -4.85 -9.11 5.29
N ASN A 208 -4.65 -8.46 6.42
CA ASN A 208 -5.61 -8.44 7.51
C ASN A 208 -6.08 -7.02 7.86
N LEU A 209 -7.21 -6.99 8.57
CA LEU A 209 -7.66 -5.90 9.42
C LEU A 209 -7.87 -6.48 10.81
N ARG A 210 -7.13 -5.96 11.78
CA ARG A 210 -7.11 -6.46 13.15
C ARG A 210 -7.49 -5.35 14.13
N VAL A 211 -8.38 -5.66 15.06
CA VAL A 211 -8.87 -4.80 16.13
C VAL A 211 -8.41 -5.41 17.45
N VAL A 212 -7.82 -4.60 18.31
CA VAL A 212 -7.32 -5.00 19.63
C VAL A 212 -7.77 -3.96 20.65
N ASP A 213 -8.47 -4.39 21.68
CA ASP A 213 -8.70 -3.58 22.88
C ASP A 213 -7.39 -3.49 23.68
N GLU A 214 -6.84 -2.28 23.80
CA GLU A 214 -5.61 -2.01 24.56
C GLU A 214 -5.91 -1.66 26.03
N GLY A 215 -7.19 -1.64 26.41
CA GLY A 215 -7.65 -1.24 27.74
C GLY A 215 -7.82 0.28 27.88
N GLY A 216 -8.45 0.70 28.97
CA GLY A 216 -8.69 2.13 29.25
C GLY A 216 -9.56 2.83 28.21
N GLY A 217 -10.41 2.08 27.51
CA GLY A 217 -11.27 2.57 26.42
C GLY A 217 -10.51 2.90 25.13
N VAL A 218 -9.24 2.49 25.01
CA VAL A 218 -8.43 2.67 23.80
C VAL A 218 -8.45 1.38 22.98
N VAL A 219 -8.87 1.50 21.72
CA VAL A 219 -8.88 0.40 20.77
C VAL A 219 -7.90 0.72 19.65
N ARG A 220 -7.04 -0.25 19.33
CA ARG A 220 -6.14 -0.20 18.19
C ARG A 220 -6.74 -0.95 17.01
N VAL A 221 -6.71 -0.33 15.84
CA VAL A 221 -7.02 -0.97 14.55
C VAL A 221 -5.77 -0.95 13.68
N SER A 222 -5.45 -2.08 13.06
CA SER A 222 -4.28 -2.24 12.20
C SER A 222 -4.59 -2.98 10.92
N THR A 223 -3.80 -2.72 9.87
CA THR A 223 -3.77 -3.49 8.65
C THR A 223 -2.34 -3.92 8.36
N GLU A 224 -2.18 -5.19 8.03
CA GLU A 224 -0.94 -5.79 7.56
C GLU A 224 -1.19 -6.39 6.18
N THR A 225 -0.35 -6.08 5.20
CA THR A 225 -0.34 -6.72 3.88
C THR A 225 0.99 -7.40 3.67
N ARG A 226 0.97 -8.68 3.33
CA ARG A 226 2.13 -9.52 3.06
C ARG A 226 2.07 -10.05 1.65
N SER A 227 3.20 -10.09 0.97
CA SER A 227 3.30 -10.72 -0.35
C SER A 227 4.48 -11.68 -0.40
N LEU A 228 4.27 -12.82 -1.05
CA LEU A 228 5.28 -13.85 -1.28
C LEU A 228 5.23 -14.29 -2.74
N ALA A 229 6.38 -14.23 -3.40
CA ALA A 229 6.59 -14.81 -4.70
C ALA A 229 7.02 -16.28 -4.62
N ASN A 230 6.53 -17.09 -5.56
CA ASN A 230 6.81 -18.52 -5.64
C ASN A 230 8.19 -18.83 -6.24
N ASP A 231 8.77 -17.89 -7.00
CA ASP A 231 10.10 -18.01 -7.59
C ASP A 231 10.77 -16.63 -7.76
N ASP A 232 12.05 -16.65 -8.15
CA ASP A 232 12.87 -15.44 -8.30
C ASP A 232 12.38 -14.52 -9.43
N ALA A 233 11.74 -15.06 -10.47
CA ALA A 233 11.26 -14.26 -11.60
C ALA A 233 10.05 -13.42 -11.19
N ALA A 234 9.08 -14.06 -10.52
CA ALA A 234 7.95 -13.40 -9.88
C ALA A 234 8.41 -12.39 -8.83
N GLN A 235 9.37 -12.78 -7.99
CA GLN A 235 9.93 -11.91 -6.95
C GLN A 235 10.52 -10.63 -7.54
N ARG A 236 11.39 -10.74 -8.57
CA ARG A 236 11.98 -9.57 -9.22
C ARG A 236 10.92 -8.67 -9.85
N THR A 237 9.93 -9.26 -10.51
CA THR A 237 8.84 -8.50 -11.15
C THR A 237 8.01 -7.76 -10.11
N PHE A 238 7.61 -8.45 -9.04
CA PHE A 238 6.80 -7.87 -7.99
C PHE A 238 7.58 -6.85 -7.15
N ALA A 239 8.88 -7.04 -6.93
CA ALA A 239 9.72 -6.07 -6.22
C ALA A 239 9.74 -4.71 -6.93
N ARG A 240 9.86 -4.72 -8.27
CA ARG A 240 9.79 -3.51 -9.09
C ARG A 240 8.43 -2.84 -8.97
N TYR A 241 7.35 -3.61 -9.09
CA TYR A 241 5.98 -3.12 -8.93
C TYR A 241 5.75 -2.52 -7.54
N TRP A 242 6.12 -3.24 -6.48
CA TRP A 242 5.99 -2.85 -5.08
C TRP A 242 6.64 -1.49 -4.82
N ARG A 243 7.90 -1.30 -5.25
CA ARG A 243 8.65 -0.05 -5.00
C ARG A 243 7.99 1.19 -5.60
N ILE A 244 7.30 1.03 -6.72
CA ILE A 244 6.60 2.13 -7.37
C ILE A 244 5.25 2.39 -6.70
N ILE A 245 4.50 1.34 -6.36
CA ILE A 245 3.13 1.49 -5.83
C ILE A 245 3.07 1.72 -4.31
N TYR A 246 4.11 1.36 -3.57
CA TYR A 246 4.12 1.35 -2.11
C TYR A 246 3.70 2.68 -1.47
N PRO A 247 4.21 3.86 -1.87
CA PRO A 247 3.82 5.11 -1.22
C PRO A 247 2.34 5.43 -1.40
N GLY A 248 1.80 5.18 -2.60
CA GLY A 248 0.37 5.35 -2.86
C GLY A 248 -0.51 4.34 -2.10
N SER A 249 -0.06 3.09 -2.00
CA SER A 249 -0.70 2.05 -1.18
C SER A 249 -0.77 2.49 0.27
N ALA A 250 0.34 2.98 0.82
CA ALA A 250 0.44 3.38 2.21
C ALA A 250 -0.46 4.55 2.59
N ILE A 251 -0.58 5.55 1.70
CA ILE A 251 -1.54 6.63 1.88
C ILE A 251 -2.97 6.08 1.89
N ILE A 252 -3.33 5.18 0.97
CA ILE A 252 -4.67 4.56 0.93
C ILE A 252 -4.97 3.80 2.23
N ARG A 253 -4.01 3.04 2.76
CA ARG A 253 -4.16 2.30 4.02
C ARG A 253 -4.36 3.21 5.22
N ARG A 254 -3.66 4.35 5.24
CA ARG A 254 -3.83 5.40 6.27
C ARG A 254 -5.22 6.01 6.21
N VAL A 255 -5.62 6.46 5.04
CA VAL A 255 -6.95 7.04 4.80
C VAL A 255 -8.06 6.06 5.18
N TRP A 256 -7.86 4.75 4.94
CA TRP A 256 -8.81 3.73 5.37
C TRP A 256 -8.91 3.62 6.89
N LEU A 257 -7.78 3.60 7.60
CA LEU A 257 -7.79 3.57 9.07
C LEU A 257 -8.39 4.85 9.65
N ASP A 258 -8.09 6.02 9.07
CA ASP A 258 -8.69 7.30 9.50
C ASP A 258 -10.21 7.28 9.31
N ALA A 259 -10.71 6.73 8.21
CA ALA A 259 -12.16 6.56 7.99
C ALA A 259 -12.80 5.60 9.01
N ILE A 260 -12.10 4.52 9.39
CA ILE A 260 -12.56 3.60 10.44
C ILE A 260 -12.63 4.34 11.79
N VAL A 261 -11.57 5.06 12.16
CA VAL A 261 -11.50 5.85 13.40
C VAL A 261 -12.62 6.88 13.45
N ALA A 262 -12.80 7.66 12.38
CA ALA A 262 -13.83 8.68 12.30
C ALA A 262 -15.24 8.10 12.40
N ARG A 263 -15.49 6.94 11.79
CA ARG A 263 -16.78 6.25 11.87
C ARG A 263 -17.04 5.70 13.27
N ALA A 264 -16.04 5.07 13.89
CA ALA A 264 -16.16 4.52 15.24
C ALA A 264 -16.43 5.61 16.28
N ALA A 265 -15.76 6.76 16.18
CA ALA A 265 -15.95 7.90 17.08
C ALA A 265 -17.34 8.57 16.94
N ARG A 266 -17.98 8.51 15.76
CA ARG A 266 -19.36 9.00 15.61
C ARG A 266 -20.42 8.05 16.18
N GLY A 267 -20.10 6.75 16.22
CA GLY A 267 -20.98 5.72 16.77
C GLY A 267 -21.20 5.87 18.29
N THR A 268 -20.25 6.49 18.99
CA THR A 268 -20.33 6.74 20.44
C THR A 268 -21.15 7.95 20.83
N ASP A 269 -21.31 8.94 19.94
CA ASP A 269 -22.09 10.15 20.23
C ASP A 269 -23.60 9.94 20.06
N ALA A 270 -24.01 8.81 19.44
CA ALA A 270 -25.40 8.47 19.14
C ALA A 270 -26.02 7.45 20.13
N SER A 271 -25.25 7.02 21.14
CA SER A 271 -25.61 6.04 22.17
C SER A 271 -25.55 6.67 23.56
#